data_AF-A0A2M7NQZ3-F1
#
_entry.id   AF-A0A2M7NQZ3-F1
#
_cell.length_a   1.000
_cell.length_b   1.000
_cell.length_c   1.000
_cell.angle_alpha   90.00
_cell.angle_beta   90.00
_cell.angle_gamma   90.00
#
_symmetry.space_group_name_H-M   'P 1'
#
loop_
_entity.id
_entity.type
_entity.pdbx_description
1 polymer ?
#
loop_
_entity_poly.entity_id
_entity_poly.type
_entity_poly.pdbx_seq_one_letter_code
_entity_poly.pdbx_strand_id
1 'polypeptide(L)'
;MKSTKILNLLIAGIALIGGIFFIRIFMVDTEAIETNVDVQNRVISPLISFSYYLFLGTVAVTIFLSLKSLIGNKDNLIKTLKGLAALAILLVIAYILSDSNAVYDAAGRIQPGGEEGSSVNRWVGAGIWYSIILGGIAGLFFVVDLVKGLIKS
;
A
#
# COMPACT_ATOMS: atom_id res chain seq x y z
N MET A 1 1.62 -17.71 -28.03
CA MET A 1 1.99 -16.80 -29.14
C MET A 1 0.86 -15.86 -29.61
N LYS A 2 -0.44 -16.15 -29.41
CA LYS A 2 -1.53 -15.22 -29.80
C LYS A 2 -1.81 -14.09 -28.77
N SER A 3 -1.56 -14.33 -27.48
CA SER A 3 -1.86 -13.36 -26.40
C SER A 3 -0.98 -12.09 -26.43
N THR A 4 0.30 -12.22 -26.82
CA THR A 4 1.25 -11.09 -26.86
C THR A 4 0.90 -10.04 -27.91
N LYS A 5 0.31 -10.43 -29.05
CA LYS A 5 -0.10 -9.46 -30.09
C LYS A 5 -1.26 -8.58 -29.64
N ILE A 6 -2.27 -9.17 -28.97
CA ILE A 6 -3.41 -8.43 -28.42
C ILE A 6 -2.94 -7.47 -27.32
N LEU A 7 -2.05 -7.93 -26.42
CA LEU A 7 -1.53 -7.09 -25.34
C LEU A 7 -0.71 -5.92 -25.88
N ASN A 8 0.16 -6.17 -26.87
CA ASN A 8 0.95 -5.12 -27.50
C ASN A 8 0.08 -4.08 -28.20
N LEU A 9 -1.00 -4.50 -28.86
CA LEU A 9 -1.95 -3.58 -29.49
C LEU A 9 -2.67 -2.70 -28.46
N LEU A 10 -3.04 -3.28 -27.32
CA LEU A 10 -3.67 -2.56 -26.22
C LEU A 10 -2.71 -1.52 -25.61
N ILE A 11 -1.46 -1.92 -25.35
CA ILE A 11 -0.41 -1.01 -24.85
C ILE A 11 -0.17 0.12 -25.85
N ALA A 12 -0.08 -0.19 -27.14
CA ALA A 12 0.09 0.81 -28.19
C ALA A 12 -1.08 1.80 -28.24
N GLY A 13 -2.32 1.32 -28.09
CA GLY A 13 -3.51 2.18 -28.03
C GLY A 13 -3.48 3.13 -26.83
N ILE A 14 -3.14 2.63 -25.64
CA ILE A 14 -2.98 3.45 -24.43
C ILE A 14 -1.90 4.51 -24.62
N ALA A 15 -0.73 4.11 -25.13
CA ALA A 15 0.39 5.00 -25.36
C ALA A 15 0.06 6.08 -26.40
N LEU A 16 -0.69 5.73 -27.44
CA LEU A 16 -1.11 6.68 -28.48
C LEU A 16 -2.12 7.70 -27.93
N ILE A 17 -3.12 7.27 -27.16
CA ILE A 17 -4.09 8.18 -26.53
C ILE A 17 -3.38 9.13 -25.55
N GLY A 18 -2.52 8.59 -24.68
CA GLY A 18 -1.71 9.40 -23.76
C GLY A 18 -0.80 10.38 -24.49
N GLY A 19 -0.14 9.93 -25.56
CA GLY A 19 0.72 10.75 -26.41
C GLY A 19 -0.03 11.90 -27.08
N ILE A 20 -1.25 11.67 -27.59
CA ILE A 20 -2.09 12.73 -28.15
C ILE A 20 -2.41 13.80 -27.11
N PHE A 21 -2.85 13.39 -25.91
CA PHE A 21 -3.15 14.35 -24.84
C PHE A 21 -1.91 15.10 -24.37
N PHE A 22 -0.76 14.42 -24.30
CA PHE A 22 0.51 15.04 -23.97
C PHE A 22 0.92 16.11 -25.00
N ILE A 23 0.94 15.76 -26.30
CA ILE A 23 1.25 16.71 -27.38
C ILE A 23 0.29 17.91 -27.32
N ARG A 24 -0.99 17.67 -27.06
CA ARG A 24 -1.99 18.73 -26.95
C ARG A 24 -1.70 19.73 -25.83
N ILE A 25 -1.15 19.30 -24.70
CA ILE A 25 -0.71 20.19 -23.61
C ILE A 25 0.52 21.00 -24.06
N PHE A 26 1.47 20.37 -24.74
CA PHE A 26 2.70 21.01 -25.22
C PHE A 26 2.47 22.06 -26.32
N MET A 27 1.36 21.98 -27.06
CA MET A 27 1.02 22.92 -28.13
C MET A 27 0.29 24.18 -27.65
N VAL A 28 -0.01 24.30 -26.35
CA VAL A 28 -0.75 25.43 -25.77
C VAL A 28 0.19 26.27 -24.92
N ASP A 29 0.11 27.60 -25.04
CA ASP A 29 0.91 28.52 -24.25
C ASP A 29 0.68 28.35 -22.75
N THR A 30 1.78 28.33 -21.99
CA THR A 30 1.75 28.10 -20.53
C THR A 30 0.95 29.18 -19.80
N GLU A 31 1.08 30.44 -20.21
CA GLU A 31 0.29 31.54 -19.62
C GLU A 31 -1.22 31.32 -19.80
N ALA A 32 -1.66 30.86 -20.97
CA ALA A 32 -3.07 30.60 -21.25
C ALA A 32 -3.62 29.43 -20.40
N ILE A 33 -2.77 28.48 -20.03
CA ILE A 33 -3.13 27.36 -19.15
C ILE A 33 -3.30 27.83 -17.70
N GLU A 34 -2.43 28.72 -17.22
CA GLU A 34 -2.43 29.18 -15.82
C GLU A 34 -3.56 30.16 -15.53
N THR A 35 -3.89 31.04 -16.48
CA THR A 35 -4.86 32.12 -16.24
C THR A 35 -6.28 31.79 -16.69
N ASN A 36 -6.49 30.73 -17.49
CA ASN A 36 -7.81 30.38 -18.03
C ASN A 36 -8.25 28.96 -17.65
N VAL A 37 -9.24 28.90 -16.76
CA VAL A 37 -9.83 27.65 -16.25
C VAL A 37 -10.48 26.82 -17.37
N ASP A 38 -11.07 27.45 -18.39
CA ASP A 38 -11.69 26.73 -19.52
C ASP A 38 -10.63 26.04 -20.40
N VAL A 39 -9.50 26.71 -20.63
CA VAL A 39 -8.36 26.14 -21.38
C VAL A 39 -7.75 24.98 -20.59
N GLN A 40 -7.52 25.17 -19.29
CA GLN A 40 -7.04 24.12 -18.39
C GLN A 40 -7.97 22.90 -18.40
N ASN A 41 -9.28 23.09 -18.25
CA ASN A 41 -10.26 22.00 -18.25
C ASN A 41 -10.33 21.26 -19.59
N ARG A 42 -10.09 21.97 -20.69
CA ARG A 42 -10.16 21.39 -22.04
C ARG A 42 -8.90 20.61 -22.42
N VAL A 43 -7.75 20.99 -21.88
CA VAL A 43 -6.43 20.51 -22.32
C VAL A 43 -5.79 19.57 -21.29
N ILE A 44 -5.85 19.90 -20.00
CA ILE A 44 -5.19 19.14 -18.92
C ILE A 44 -6.12 18.09 -18.33
N SER A 45 -7.38 18.44 -18.03
CA SER A 45 -8.31 17.51 -17.36
C SER A 45 -8.51 16.17 -18.11
N PRO A 46 -8.52 16.12 -19.46
CA PRO A 46 -8.58 14.85 -20.18
C PRO A 46 -7.37 13.93 -19.91
N LEU A 47 -6.16 14.48 -19.82
CA LEU A 47 -4.96 13.69 -19.48
C LEU A 47 -5.06 13.15 -18.06
N ILE A 48 -5.40 14.01 -17.09
CA ILE A 48 -5.52 13.62 -15.67
C ILE A 48 -6.57 12.52 -15.52
N SER A 49 -7.76 12.72 -16.12
CA SER A 49 -8.85 11.76 -16.05
C SER A 49 -8.45 10.42 -16.67
N PHE A 50 -7.83 10.44 -17.85
CA PHE A 50 -7.34 9.24 -18.52
C PHE A 50 -6.32 8.48 -17.68
N SER A 51 -5.31 9.17 -17.13
CA SER A 51 -4.30 8.57 -16.26
C SER A 51 -4.90 8.01 -14.97
N TYR A 52 -5.85 8.72 -14.37
CA TYR A 52 -6.54 8.28 -13.16
C TYR A 52 -7.33 6.99 -13.38
N TYR A 53 -8.12 6.92 -14.46
CA TYR A 53 -8.88 5.71 -14.78
C TYR A 53 -7.99 4.54 -15.20
N LEU A 54 -6.89 4.81 -15.92
CA LEU A 54 -5.89 3.78 -16.21
C LEU A 54 -5.27 3.22 -14.93
N PHE A 55 -4.85 4.10 -14.01
CA PHE A 55 -4.31 3.69 -12.73
C PHE A 55 -5.31 2.82 -11.96
N LEU A 56 -6.56 3.27 -11.84
CA LEU A 56 -7.61 2.51 -11.16
C LEU A 56 -7.85 1.15 -11.83
N GLY A 57 -7.88 1.11 -13.17
CA GLY A 57 -7.99 -0.12 -13.94
C GLY A 57 -6.83 -1.08 -13.71
N THR A 58 -5.60 -0.58 -13.70
CA THR A 58 -4.40 -1.39 -13.41
C THR A 58 -4.42 -1.93 -11.99
N VAL A 59 -4.75 -1.10 -11.00
CA VAL A 59 -4.89 -1.53 -9.60
C VAL A 59 -5.94 -2.64 -9.49
N ALA A 60 -7.11 -2.45 -10.10
CA ALA A 60 -8.19 -3.43 -10.08
C ALA A 60 -7.77 -4.77 -10.73
N VAL A 61 -7.13 -4.71 -11.90
CA VAL A 61 -6.63 -5.92 -12.60
C VAL A 61 -5.56 -6.62 -11.77
N THR A 62 -4.63 -5.87 -11.17
CA THR A 62 -3.57 -6.41 -10.32
C THR A 62 -4.14 -7.11 -9.10
N ILE A 63 -5.08 -6.49 -8.38
CA ILE A 63 -5.75 -7.11 -7.24
C ILE A 63 -6.49 -8.37 -7.69
N PHE A 64 -7.26 -8.29 -8.77
CA PHE A 64 -8.02 -9.42 -9.28
C PHE A 64 -7.13 -10.60 -9.67
N LEU A 65 -6.06 -10.36 -10.44
CA LEU A 65 -5.12 -11.40 -10.85
C LEU A 65 -4.32 -11.94 -9.66
N SER A 66 -3.95 -11.10 -8.70
CA SER A 66 -3.29 -11.52 -7.46
C SER A 66 -4.17 -12.47 -6.65
N LEU A 67 -5.43 -12.10 -6.41
CA LEU A 67 -6.40 -12.94 -5.70
C LEU A 67 -6.71 -14.22 -6.47
N LYS A 68 -6.92 -14.13 -7.79
CA LYS A 68 -7.15 -15.30 -8.64
C LYS A 68 -5.96 -16.26 -8.62
N SER A 69 -4.73 -15.75 -8.66
CA SER A 69 -3.51 -16.54 -8.58
C SER A 69 -3.36 -17.21 -7.21
N LEU A 70 -3.68 -16.48 -6.14
CA LEU A 70 -3.65 -16.99 -4.77
C LEU A 70 -4.66 -18.13 -4.59
N ILE A 71 -5.92 -17.93 -4.98
CA ILE A 71 -7.00 -18.92 -4.82
C ILE A 71 -6.79 -20.12 -5.77
N GLY A 72 -6.27 -19.87 -6.97
CA GLY A 72 -6.02 -20.91 -7.97
C GLY A 72 -4.89 -21.88 -7.59
N ASN A 73 -4.00 -21.49 -6.67
CA ASN A 73 -2.90 -22.33 -6.20
C ASN A 73 -3.04 -22.61 -4.69
N LYS A 74 -3.46 -23.83 -4.38
CA LYS A 74 -3.68 -24.29 -2.99
C LYS A 74 -2.43 -24.13 -2.10
N ASP A 75 -1.25 -24.38 -2.63
CA ASP A 75 0.00 -24.27 -1.87
C ASP A 75 0.30 -22.82 -1.51
N ASN A 76 0.13 -21.90 -2.47
CA ASN A 76 0.35 -20.47 -2.23
C ASN A 76 -0.70 -19.89 -1.28
N LEU A 77 -1.96 -20.31 -1.39
CA LEU A 77 -3.03 -19.92 -0.48
C LEU A 77 -2.70 -20.36 0.95
N ILE A 78 -2.35 -21.63 1.15
CA ILE A 78 -2.04 -22.17 2.48
C ILE A 78 -0.81 -21.48 3.08
N LYS A 79 0.25 -21.22 2.29
CA LYS A 79 1.42 -20.48 2.76
C LYS A 79 1.06 -19.06 3.21
N THR A 80 0.26 -18.35 2.42
CA THR A 80 -0.19 -16.99 2.74
C THR A 80 -1.07 -16.98 3.98
N LEU A 81 -2.02 -17.92 4.08
CA LEU A 81 -2.88 -18.07 5.26
C LEU A 81 -2.08 -18.42 6.52
N LYS A 82 -1.05 -19.27 6.43
CA LYS A 82 -0.16 -19.56 7.56
C LYS A 82 0.58 -18.31 8.02
N GLY A 83 1.10 -17.51 7.08
CA GLY A 83 1.72 -16.22 7.39
C GLY A 83 0.75 -15.27 8.06
N LEU A 84 -0.46 -15.12 7.51
CA LEU A 84 -1.50 -14.25 8.06
C LEU A 84 -1.98 -14.74 9.44
N ALA A 85 -2.12 -16.06 9.63
CA ALA A 85 -2.47 -16.65 10.91
C ALA A 85 -1.39 -16.38 11.96
N ALA A 86 -0.11 -16.53 11.61
CA ALA A 86 0.99 -16.18 12.51
C ALA A 86 0.95 -14.70 12.90
N LEU A 87 0.75 -13.79 11.91
CA LEU A 87 0.60 -12.36 12.16
C LEU A 87 -0.61 -12.05 13.05
N ALA A 88 -1.73 -12.73 12.85
CA ALA A 88 -2.93 -12.57 13.66
C ALA A 88 -2.72 -13.08 15.10
N ILE A 89 -2.04 -14.21 15.29
CA ILE A 89 -1.68 -14.72 16.63
C ILE A 89 -0.81 -13.69 17.37
N LEU A 90 0.21 -13.15 16.70
CA LEU A 90 1.06 -12.12 17.27
C LEU A 90 0.28 -10.84 17.62
N LEU A 91 -0.69 -10.45 16.79
CA LEU A 91 -1.57 -9.31 17.07
C LEU A 91 -2.46 -9.55 18.29
N VAL A 92 -3.00 -10.76 18.44
CA VAL A 92 -3.78 -11.15 19.63
C VAL A 92 -2.92 -11.10 20.88
N ILE A 93 -1.70 -11.64 20.84
CA ILE A 93 -0.76 -11.57 21.96
C ILE A 93 -0.47 -10.10 22.30
N ALA A 94 -0.16 -9.27 21.30
CA ALA A 94 0.07 -7.85 21.49
C ALA A 94 -1.14 -7.11 22.09
N TYR A 95 -2.35 -7.48 21.68
CA TYR A 95 -3.59 -6.91 22.21
C TYR A 95 -3.86 -7.31 23.67
N ILE A 96 -3.49 -8.55 24.05
CA ILE A 96 -3.56 -9.02 25.45
C ILE A 96 -2.53 -8.29 26.32
N LEU A 97 -1.32 -8.10 25.80
CA LEU A 97 -0.25 -7.34 26.49
C LEU A 97 -0.53 -5.84 26.57
N SER A 98 -1.38 -5.32 25.68
CA SER A 98 -1.75 -3.91 25.69
C SER A 98 -2.63 -3.58 26.88
N ASP A 99 -2.21 -2.56 27.60
CA ASP A 99 -2.98 -1.91 28.66
C ASP A 99 -4.04 -0.96 28.07
N SER A 100 -5.03 -0.62 28.89
CA SER A 100 -6.05 0.40 28.64
C SER A 100 -5.96 1.59 29.60
N ASN A 101 -4.89 1.69 30.40
CA ASN A 101 -4.60 2.81 31.30
C ASN A 101 -4.52 4.17 30.58
N ALA A 102 -4.87 5.26 31.26
CA ALA A 102 -4.89 6.57 30.64
C ALA A 102 -3.53 6.98 30.04
N VAL A 103 -3.56 7.50 28.82
CA VAL A 103 -2.38 8.05 28.12
C VAL A 103 -2.31 9.53 28.39
N TYR A 104 -1.22 9.93 29.03
CA TYR A 104 -0.93 11.32 29.35
C TYR A 104 -0.02 11.94 28.30
N ASP A 105 -0.26 13.21 27.97
CA ASP A 105 0.66 14.04 27.21
C ASP A 105 1.87 14.45 28.07
N ALA A 106 2.87 15.06 27.43
CA ALA A 106 4.07 15.56 28.13
C ALA A 106 3.76 16.66 29.18
N ALA A 107 2.56 17.24 29.15
CA ALA A 107 2.07 18.22 30.11
C ALA A 107 1.16 17.60 31.20
N GLY A 108 1.05 16.27 31.25
CA GLY A 108 0.28 15.52 32.25
C GLY A 108 -1.24 15.49 32.02
N ARG A 109 -1.72 15.86 30.83
CA ARG A 109 -3.16 15.83 30.48
C ARG A 109 -3.50 14.54 29.75
N ILE A 110 -4.72 14.04 29.94
CA ILE A 110 -5.20 12.87 29.21
C ILE A 110 -5.36 13.23 27.73
N GLN A 111 -4.77 12.42 26.85
CA GLN A 111 -4.82 12.65 25.43
C GLN A 111 -6.17 12.20 24.84
N PRO A 112 -6.73 12.86 23.80
CA PRO A 112 -8.02 12.48 23.23
C PRO A 112 -8.05 11.01 22.80
N GLY A 113 -9.00 10.24 23.32
CA GLY A 113 -9.09 8.79 23.11
C GLY A 113 -8.13 7.95 23.97
N GLY A 114 -7.38 8.59 24.86
CA GLY A 114 -6.46 8.01 25.84
C GLY A 114 -7.04 7.91 27.25
N GLU A 115 -8.37 7.92 27.42
CA GLU A 115 -9.00 7.73 28.71
C GLU A 115 -8.88 6.27 29.18
N GLU A 116 -8.96 6.05 30.50
CA GLU A 116 -8.96 4.68 31.05
C GLU A 116 -10.10 3.85 30.45
N GLY A 117 -9.78 2.65 29.98
CA GLY A 117 -10.75 1.75 29.36
C GLY A 117 -11.11 2.09 27.90
N SER A 118 -10.51 3.13 27.31
CA SER A 118 -10.72 3.47 25.89
C SER A 118 -10.25 2.34 24.96
N SER A 119 -11.10 1.98 24.00
CA SER A 119 -10.76 1.01 22.95
C SER A 119 -9.64 1.53 22.04
N VAL A 120 -9.61 2.84 21.76
CA VAL A 120 -8.59 3.47 20.92
C VAL A 120 -7.21 3.30 21.56
N ASN A 121 -7.11 3.56 22.86
CA ASN A 121 -5.87 3.41 23.61
C ASN A 121 -5.33 1.97 23.55
N ARG A 122 -6.20 0.98 23.77
CA ARG A 122 -5.79 -0.42 23.73
C ARG A 122 -5.33 -0.88 22.33
N TRP A 123 -5.91 -0.36 21.26
CA TRP A 123 -5.44 -0.66 19.90
C TRP A 123 -4.10 0.00 19.58
N VAL A 124 -3.86 1.22 20.08
CA VAL A 124 -2.56 1.89 19.94
C VAL A 124 -1.49 1.12 20.69
N GLY A 125 -1.73 0.74 21.95
CA GLY A 125 -0.79 -0.07 22.73
C GLY A 125 -0.56 -1.46 22.12
N ALA A 126 -1.59 -2.09 21.55
CA ALA A 126 -1.46 -3.33 20.79
C ALA A 126 -0.55 -3.14 19.57
N GLY A 127 -0.67 -2.01 18.85
CA GLY A 127 0.21 -1.66 17.74
C GLY A 127 1.67 -1.52 18.17
N ILE A 128 1.94 -0.87 19.30
CA ILE A 128 3.30 -0.74 19.86
C ILE A 128 3.88 -2.10 20.21
N TRP A 129 3.16 -2.91 20.99
CA TRP A 129 3.59 -4.27 21.35
C TRP A 129 3.79 -5.15 20.12
N TYR A 130 2.91 -5.02 19.13
CA TYR A 130 3.03 -5.75 17.87
C TYR A 130 4.30 -5.39 17.12
N SER A 131 4.62 -4.10 17.01
CA SER A 131 5.87 -3.62 16.41
C SER A 131 7.12 -4.07 17.20
N ILE A 132 7.08 -4.03 18.53
CA ILE A 132 8.20 -4.49 19.38
C ILE A 132 8.43 -5.99 19.17
N ILE A 133 7.37 -6.80 19.19
CA ILE A 133 7.46 -8.26 18.99
C ILE A 133 8.02 -8.56 17.60
N LEU A 134 7.47 -7.96 16.55
CA LEU A 134 7.94 -8.15 15.19
C LEU A 134 9.38 -7.69 15.00
N GLY A 135 9.73 -6.52 15.54
CA GLY A 135 11.08 -5.97 15.50
C GLY A 135 12.08 -6.85 16.26
N GLY A 136 11.69 -7.38 17.41
CA GLY A 136 12.50 -8.33 18.20
C GLY A 136 12.73 -9.65 17.45
N ILE A 137 11.69 -10.24 16.87
CA ILE A 137 11.81 -11.46 16.06
C ILE A 137 12.72 -11.19 14.85
N ALA A 138 12.46 -10.12 14.10
CA ALA A 138 13.26 -9.77 12.92
C ALA A 138 14.73 -9.50 13.29
N GLY A 139 14.99 -8.77 14.37
CA GLY A 139 16.32 -8.48 14.88
C GLY A 139 17.09 -9.74 15.27
N LEU A 140 16.44 -10.68 15.96
CA LEU A 140 17.05 -11.97 16.31
C LEU A 140 17.41 -12.80 15.07
N PHE A 141 16.49 -12.94 14.12
CA PHE A 141 16.77 -13.65 12.86
C PHE A 141 17.91 -12.99 12.08
N PHE A 142 17.93 -11.67 12.02
CA PHE A 142 18.99 -10.91 11.36
C PHE A 142 20.37 -11.20 11.98
N VAL A 143 20.49 -11.18 13.31
CA VAL A 143 21.77 -11.48 14.00
C VAL A 143 22.20 -12.93 13.75
N VAL A 144 21.27 -13.88 13.86
CA VAL A 144 21.56 -15.31 13.62
C VAL A 144 22.03 -15.55 12.19
N ASP A 145 21.37 -14.93 11.21
CA ASP A 145 21.72 -15.08 9.80
C ASP A 145 23.05 -14.40 9.48
N LEU A 146 23.36 -13.26 10.10
CA LEU A 146 24.65 -12.58 9.98
C LEU A 146 25.79 -13.45 10.52
N VAL A 147 25.65 -14.02 11.72
CA VAL A 147 26.67 -14.89 12.32
C VAL A 147 26.88 -16.16 11.49
N LYS A 148 25.79 -16.81 11.04
CA LYS A 148 25.89 -17.96 10.14
C LYS A 148 26.57 -17.59 8.82
N GLY A 149 26.26 -16.42 8.26
CA GLY A 149 26.89 -15.92 7.05
C GLY A 149 28.40 -15.71 7.20
N LEU A 150 28.84 -15.19 8.36
CA LEU A 150 30.26 -15.00 8.66
C LEU A 150 31.01 -16.32 8.89
N ILE A 151 30.39 -17.31 9.54
CA ILE A 151 31.03 -18.61 9.83
C ILE A 151 31.10 -19.50 8.58
N LYS A 152 30.19 -19.31 7.62
CA LYS A 152 30.10 -20.12 6.40
C LYS A 152 30.86 -19.52 5.22
N SER A 153 31.51 -18.37 5.41
CA SER A 153 32.45 -17.72 4.49
C SER A 153 33.89 -18.16 4.78
#